data_AF-A0A066PH70-F1
#
_entry.id   AF-A0A066PH70-F1
#
_cell.length_a   1.000
_cell.length_b   1.000
_cell.length_c   1.000
_cell.angle_alpha   90.00
_cell.angle_beta   90.00
_cell.angle_gamma   90.00
#
_symmetry.space_group_name_H-M   'P 1'
#
loop_
_entity.id
_entity.type
_entity.pdbx_description
1 polymer ?
#
loop_
_entity_poly.entity_id
_entity_poly.type
_entity_poly.pdbx_seq_one_letter_code
_entity_poly.pdbx_strand_id
1 'polypeptide(L)'
;MFEYFSGKVTRSVGVAAGAAFGVALAVSSMMQPARAGGPLPYDGPAPPPNVSVAFLYNQFASASTFYTANGTKLGNTHIQTDVPVLRFVHTFSPIDGMPWGVQVIAPYVSFLGNQEVGGGSVSHQSGFAEPQLSAFLYPVNHPSQDETVVLAYFLSPPSGSYNPSIALNASTNNWVNNFEIGYMHKVFGQAKGKRLDLEVWADGYFYGNTNVQTGVHLKTDPAAQFIVYAPYYFHPQTDAYVGLVSAHPGPSIS
;
A
#
# COMPACT_ATOMS: atom_id res chain seq x y z
N MET A 1 9.50 -60.01 41.63
CA MET A 1 10.56 -58.98 41.72
C MET A 1 10.49 -58.19 40.43
N PHE A 2 10.28 -56.88 40.55
CA PHE A 2 10.25 -55.80 39.53
C PHE A 2 11.32 -55.98 38.42
N GLU A 3 11.22 -55.52 37.16
CA GLU A 3 10.72 -54.30 36.48
C GLU A 3 10.75 -54.61 34.95
N TYR A 4 9.74 -54.27 34.14
CA TYR A 4 9.49 -53.03 33.37
C TYR A 4 10.18 -52.91 31.98
N PHE A 5 9.41 -52.28 31.10
CA PHE A 5 9.31 -52.36 29.64
C PHE A 5 10.35 -51.59 28.79
N SER A 6 10.30 -51.90 27.48
CA SER A 6 10.45 -51.00 26.31
C SER A 6 11.86 -50.89 25.70
N GLY A 7 12.07 -50.94 24.37
CA GLY A 7 11.12 -50.89 23.26
C GLY A 7 11.78 -51.27 21.93
N LYS A 8 10.94 -51.59 20.94
CA LYS A 8 11.29 -51.74 19.54
C LYS A 8 10.56 -50.70 18.70
N VAL A 9 11.15 -50.48 17.52
CA VAL A 9 10.55 -50.11 16.23
C VAL A 9 10.87 -48.69 15.74
N THR A 10 11.79 -48.71 14.79
CA THR A 10 12.11 -47.76 13.74
C THR A 10 10.91 -47.43 12.84
N ARG A 11 10.68 -46.15 12.51
CA ARG A 11 10.45 -45.60 11.14
C ARG A 11 9.77 -44.22 11.16
N SER A 12 10.30 -43.29 10.37
CA SER A 12 9.60 -42.23 9.62
C SER A 12 10.70 -41.47 8.82
N VAL A 13 10.81 -41.46 7.48
CA VAL A 13 9.89 -41.07 6.40
C VAL A 13 9.00 -39.89 6.79
N GLY A 14 9.34 -38.70 6.27
CA GLY A 14 8.49 -37.51 6.40
C GLY A 14 9.17 -36.14 6.25
N VAL A 15 10.34 -36.00 5.63
CA VAL A 15 10.95 -34.68 5.36
C VAL A 15 10.52 -34.22 3.96
N ALA A 16 9.31 -33.69 3.83
CA ALA A 16 8.89 -32.99 2.60
C ALA A 16 7.76 -31.96 2.82
N ALA A 17 6.96 -32.07 3.89
CA ALA A 17 5.82 -31.17 4.10
C ALA A 17 6.14 -29.86 4.84
N GLY A 18 7.29 -29.75 5.51
CA GLY A 18 7.63 -28.59 6.35
C GLY A 18 8.18 -27.37 5.61
N ALA A 19 8.76 -27.55 4.42
CA ALA A 19 9.41 -26.46 3.69
C ALA A 19 8.41 -25.52 2.98
N ALA A 20 7.27 -26.04 2.51
CA ALA A 20 6.27 -25.23 1.82
C ALA A 20 5.49 -24.30 2.76
N PHE A 21 5.25 -24.72 4.01
CA PHE A 21 4.54 -23.92 5.00
C PHE A 21 5.40 -22.80 5.62
N GLY A 22 6.70 -23.06 5.78
CA GLY A 22 7.66 -22.06 6.27
C GLY A 22 7.92 -20.93 5.27
N VAL A 23 7.90 -21.23 3.96
CA VAL A 23 7.99 -20.20 2.92
C VAL A 23 6.70 -19.39 2.84
N ALA A 24 5.51 -19.99 3.01
CA ALA A 24 4.24 -19.26 3.03
C ALA A 24 4.14 -18.23 4.19
N LEU A 25 4.67 -18.57 5.38
CA LEU A 25 4.69 -17.66 6.55
C LEU A 25 5.77 -16.56 6.44
N ALA A 26 6.85 -16.79 5.71
CA ALA A 26 7.87 -15.78 5.42
C ALA A 26 7.50 -14.86 4.24
N VAL A 27 6.55 -15.28 3.39
CA VAL A 27 6.03 -14.48 2.27
C VAL A 27 4.87 -13.57 2.72
N SER A 28 4.17 -13.87 3.82
CA SER A 28 3.12 -12.99 4.36
C SER A 28 3.63 -11.66 4.93
N SER A 29 4.92 -11.53 5.24
CA SER A 29 5.54 -10.25 5.64
C SER A 29 6.08 -9.44 4.45
N MET A 30 5.92 -9.94 3.22
CA MET A 30 6.67 -9.47 2.04
C MET A 30 5.79 -8.85 0.97
N MET A 31 4.50 -8.74 1.24
CA MET A 31 3.70 -7.68 0.66
C MET A 31 3.76 -6.54 1.66
N GLN A 32 4.91 -5.86 1.76
CA GLN A 32 4.78 -4.42 1.65
C GLN A 32 4.31 -4.28 0.19
N PRO A 33 3.01 -4.13 -0.12
CA PRO A 33 2.70 -3.60 -1.42
C PRO A 33 3.61 -2.38 -1.53
N ALA A 34 4.31 -2.20 -2.65
CA ALA A 34 4.57 -0.83 -3.06
C ALA A 34 3.21 -0.18 -2.90
N ARG A 35 3.04 0.62 -1.83
CA ARG A 35 1.72 1.02 -1.36
C ARG A 35 1.19 1.94 -2.44
N ALA A 36 0.49 1.35 -3.40
CA ALA A 36 -0.10 2.02 -4.55
C ALA A 36 -1.25 2.96 -4.12
N GLY A 37 -1.49 3.07 -2.79
CA GLY A 37 -2.46 3.97 -2.18
C GLY A 37 -1.85 5.13 -1.41
N GLY A 38 -0.52 5.28 -1.30
CA GLY A 38 0.04 6.49 -0.69
C GLY A 38 -0.27 7.73 -1.53
N PRO A 39 -0.36 8.93 -0.92
CA PRO A 39 -0.61 10.18 -1.65
C PRO A 39 0.33 10.35 -2.84
N LEU A 40 -0.23 10.74 -3.98
CA LEU A 40 0.58 11.12 -5.13
C LEU A 40 1.10 12.54 -4.93
N PRO A 41 2.26 12.89 -5.54
CA PRO A 41 2.61 14.30 -5.66
C PRO A 41 1.44 15.04 -6.30
N TYR A 42 1.14 16.24 -5.80
CA TYR A 42 0.02 17.07 -6.26
C TYR A 42 -1.39 16.65 -5.80
N ASP A 43 -1.52 15.69 -4.87
CA ASP A 43 -2.78 15.48 -4.13
C ASP A 43 -2.98 16.56 -3.02
N GLY A 44 -1.98 17.40 -2.77
CA GLY A 44 -1.95 18.42 -1.72
C GLY A 44 -2.88 19.64 -1.93
N PRO A 45 -2.99 20.24 -3.14
CA PRO A 45 -3.89 21.36 -3.37
C PRO A 45 -5.37 20.99 -3.19
N ALA A 46 -6.15 21.87 -2.56
CA ALA A 46 -7.59 21.65 -2.41
C ALA A 46 -8.30 21.76 -3.77
N PRO A 47 -9.13 20.76 -4.15
CA PRO A 47 -9.88 20.80 -5.40
C PRO A 47 -11.04 21.82 -5.35
N PRO A 48 -11.52 22.33 -6.49
CA PRO A 48 -12.73 23.15 -6.54
C PRO A 48 -13.95 22.42 -5.99
N PRO A 49 -14.95 23.13 -5.43
CA PRO A 49 -16.18 22.49 -4.94
C PRO A 49 -17.10 22.07 -6.09
N ASN A 50 -17.90 21.03 -5.86
CA ASN A 50 -18.92 20.53 -6.79
C ASN A 50 -18.39 20.07 -8.16
N VAL A 51 -17.21 19.41 -8.18
CA VAL A 51 -16.63 18.84 -9.41
C VAL A 51 -16.49 17.33 -9.30
N SER A 52 -16.59 16.66 -10.44
CA SER A 52 -16.28 15.23 -10.57
C SER A 52 -15.08 15.07 -11.49
N VAL A 53 -14.09 14.30 -11.06
CA VAL A 53 -12.88 14.02 -11.84
C VAL A 53 -12.64 12.51 -11.86
N ALA A 54 -12.40 11.97 -13.05
CA ALA A 54 -11.98 10.60 -13.24
C ALA A 54 -10.51 10.58 -13.69
N PHE A 55 -9.72 9.76 -13.05
CA PHE A 55 -8.31 9.52 -13.35
C PHE A 55 -8.14 8.08 -13.79
N LEU A 56 -7.33 7.90 -14.84
CA LEU A 56 -6.77 6.63 -15.21
C LEU A 56 -5.27 6.80 -15.21
N TYR A 57 -4.58 6.04 -14.36
CA TYR A 57 -3.12 6.01 -14.33
C TYR A 57 -2.66 4.57 -14.18
N ASN A 58 -1.37 4.37 -14.43
CA ASN A 58 -0.76 3.05 -14.41
C ASN A 58 0.55 3.09 -13.65
N GLN A 59 0.78 2.09 -12.80
CA GLN A 59 2.01 1.94 -12.05
C GLN A 59 2.69 0.63 -12.46
N PHE A 60 3.90 0.75 -12.99
CA PHE A 60 4.76 -0.40 -13.24
C PHE A 60 5.78 -0.52 -12.10
N ALA A 61 5.96 -1.73 -11.57
CA ALA A 61 6.99 -2.02 -10.58
C ALA A 61 7.73 -3.31 -10.93
N SER A 62 9.04 -3.33 -10.68
CA SER A 62 9.87 -4.50 -10.83
C SER A 62 10.86 -4.63 -9.67
N ALA A 63 11.02 -5.83 -9.13
CA ALA A 63 12.00 -6.14 -8.09
C ALA A 63 12.91 -7.30 -8.54
N SER A 64 14.22 -7.07 -8.44
CA SER A 64 15.27 -8.07 -8.80
C SER A 64 15.93 -8.74 -7.60
N THR A 65 15.64 -8.25 -6.39
CA THR A 65 16.23 -8.72 -5.14
C THR A 65 15.19 -8.69 -4.04
N PHE A 66 15.30 -9.63 -3.12
CA PHE A 66 14.41 -9.75 -1.96
C PHE A 66 15.23 -9.75 -0.68
N TYR A 67 14.72 -9.11 0.36
CA TYR A 67 15.34 -9.12 1.69
C TYR A 67 14.39 -9.80 2.67
N THR A 68 14.87 -10.84 3.34
CA THR A 68 14.10 -11.48 4.43
C THR A 68 13.90 -10.52 5.60
N ALA A 69 12.99 -10.84 6.52
CA ALA A 69 12.78 -10.04 7.74
C ALA A 69 14.07 -9.83 8.57
N ASN A 70 15.03 -10.76 8.48
CA ASN A 70 16.33 -10.67 9.16
C ASN A 70 17.40 -9.95 8.32
N GLY A 71 17.02 -9.32 7.21
CA GLY A 71 17.94 -8.60 6.32
C GLY A 71 18.77 -9.49 5.38
N THR A 72 18.55 -10.81 5.36
CA THR A 72 19.24 -11.69 4.41
C THR A 72 18.76 -11.41 2.99
N LYS A 73 19.70 -11.06 2.10
CA LYS A 73 19.43 -10.82 0.68
C LYS A 73 19.31 -12.15 -0.08
N LEU A 74 18.18 -12.34 -0.75
CA LEU A 74 17.98 -13.39 -1.75
C LEU A 74 18.11 -12.76 -3.14
N GLY A 75 19.16 -13.16 -3.88
CA GLY A 75 19.31 -12.87 -5.30
C GLY A 75 18.35 -13.68 -6.16
N ASN A 76 18.40 -13.52 -7.49
CA ASN A 76 17.54 -14.26 -8.43
C ASN A 76 16.04 -14.12 -8.09
N THR A 77 15.65 -12.92 -7.70
CA THR A 77 14.24 -12.57 -7.52
C THR A 77 13.79 -11.87 -8.80
N HIS A 78 12.59 -12.15 -9.26
CA HIS A 78 11.96 -11.44 -10.36
C HIS A 78 10.48 -11.32 -10.04
N ILE A 79 10.09 -10.17 -9.50
CA ILE A 79 8.70 -9.79 -9.34
C ILE A 79 8.42 -8.61 -10.25
N GLN A 80 7.39 -8.71 -11.09
CA GLN A 80 7.02 -7.64 -12.01
C GLN A 80 5.51 -7.47 -12.02
N THR A 81 5.05 -6.25 -11.81
CA THR A 81 3.63 -5.91 -11.79
C THR A 81 3.33 -4.70 -12.66
N ASP A 82 2.23 -4.77 -13.37
CA ASP A 82 1.58 -3.64 -14.03
C ASP A 82 0.24 -3.39 -13.33
N VAL A 83 0.02 -2.16 -12.87
CA VAL A 83 -1.13 -1.82 -12.02
C VAL A 83 -1.87 -0.63 -12.61
N PRO A 84 -2.82 -0.86 -13.53
CA PRO A 84 -3.77 0.17 -13.93
C PRO A 84 -4.72 0.48 -12.77
N VAL A 85 -4.95 1.76 -12.55
CA VAL A 85 -5.76 2.28 -11.45
C VAL A 85 -6.81 3.23 -12.01
N LEU A 86 -8.07 2.93 -11.71
CA LEU A 86 -9.18 3.85 -11.90
C LEU A 86 -9.44 4.59 -10.59
N ARG A 87 -9.42 5.92 -10.62
CA ARG A 87 -9.77 6.76 -9.47
C ARG A 87 -10.87 7.73 -9.86
N PHE A 88 -11.92 7.80 -9.05
CA PHE A 88 -13.01 8.75 -9.22
C PHE A 88 -13.11 9.61 -7.97
N VAL A 89 -13.16 10.93 -8.15
CA VAL A 89 -13.26 11.91 -7.08
C VAL A 89 -14.51 12.77 -7.32
N HIS A 90 -15.28 13.02 -6.28
CA HIS A 90 -16.35 14.02 -6.29
C HIS A 90 -16.22 14.94 -5.07
N THR A 91 -16.24 16.24 -5.32
CA THR A 91 -16.21 17.28 -4.27
C THR A 91 -17.59 17.89 -4.12
N PHE A 92 -17.87 18.40 -2.92
CA PHE A 92 -19.15 19.03 -2.61
C PHE A 92 -18.96 20.50 -2.24
N SER A 93 -20.08 21.19 -1.98
CA SER A 93 -20.05 22.49 -1.32
C SER A 93 -19.30 22.40 0.02
N PRO A 94 -18.44 23.38 0.36
CA PRO A 94 -17.66 23.36 1.59
C PRO A 94 -18.55 23.27 2.84
N ILE A 95 -18.07 22.55 3.86
CA ILE A 95 -18.68 22.50 5.19
C ILE A 95 -17.90 23.46 6.07
N ASP A 96 -18.56 24.48 6.62
CA ASP A 96 -17.92 25.52 7.44
C ASP A 96 -16.68 26.15 6.76
N GLY A 97 -16.75 26.30 5.44
CA GLY A 97 -15.65 26.85 4.63
C GLY A 97 -14.53 25.85 4.28
N MET A 98 -14.58 24.62 4.80
CA MET A 98 -13.60 23.57 4.52
C MET A 98 -13.98 22.79 3.25
N PRO A 99 -13.12 22.77 2.21
CA PRO A 99 -13.30 21.90 1.05
C PRO A 99 -13.29 20.43 1.46
N TRP A 100 -14.15 19.62 0.86
CA TRP A 100 -14.21 18.18 1.13
C TRP A 100 -14.76 17.42 -0.07
N GLY A 101 -14.55 16.11 -0.05
CA GLY A 101 -15.03 15.23 -1.09
C GLY A 101 -14.93 13.76 -0.70
N VAL A 102 -15.35 12.92 -1.65
CA VAL A 102 -15.22 11.48 -1.58
C VAL A 102 -14.50 10.96 -2.81
N GLN A 103 -13.88 9.80 -2.68
CA GLN A 103 -13.23 9.14 -3.79
C GLN A 103 -13.31 7.62 -3.70
N VAL A 104 -13.21 6.98 -4.87
CA VAL A 104 -13.04 5.54 -5.01
C VAL A 104 -11.81 5.28 -5.86
N ILE A 105 -10.93 4.39 -5.41
CA ILE A 105 -9.73 3.96 -6.11
C ILE A 105 -9.80 2.45 -6.33
N ALA A 106 -9.73 2.00 -7.58
CA ALA A 106 -9.84 0.60 -7.96
C ALA A 106 -8.60 0.18 -8.78
N PRO A 107 -7.59 -0.42 -8.14
CA PRO A 107 -6.42 -0.94 -8.82
C PRO A 107 -6.65 -2.38 -9.31
N TYR A 108 -6.16 -2.68 -10.51
CA TYR A 108 -6.03 -4.05 -11.01
C TYR A 108 -4.56 -4.42 -11.04
N VAL A 109 -4.15 -5.45 -10.29
CA VAL A 109 -2.76 -5.91 -10.25
C VAL A 109 -2.56 -6.99 -11.31
N SER A 110 -1.68 -6.73 -12.27
CA SER A 110 -1.26 -7.69 -13.28
C SER A 110 0.17 -8.15 -13.00
N PHE A 111 0.36 -9.39 -12.59
CA PHE A 111 1.69 -10.00 -12.53
C PHE A 111 2.16 -10.33 -13.95
N LEU A 112 3.32 -9.80 -14.33
CA LEU A 112 3.86 -9.93 -15.68
C LEU A 112 4.89 -11.06 -15.73
N GLY A 113 4.58 -12.10 -16.51
CA GLY A 113 5.46 -13.25 -16.68
C GLY A 113 5.56 -14.13 -15.43
N ASN A 114 6.55 -15.01 -15.40
CA ASN A 114 6.82 -15.85 -14.24
C ASN A 114 7.35 -15.01 -13.08
N GLN A 115 6.86 -15.28 -11.87
CA GLN A 115 7.35 -14.63 -10.66
C GLN A 115 8.33 -15.56 -9.95
N GLU A 116 9.45 -15.00 -9.47
CA GLU A 116 10.51 -15.75 -8.81
C GLU A 116 11.00 -15.05 -7.54
N VAL A 117 11.30 -15.83 -6.50
CA VAL A 117 11.98 -15.35 -5.28
C VAL A 117 13.09 -16.34 -4.95
N GLY A 118 14.33 -15.86 -4.88
CA GLY A 118 15.48 -16.72 -4.56
C GLY A 118 15.77 -17.81 -5.62
N GLY A 119 15.36 -17.61 -6.88
CA GLY A 119 15.45 -18.60 -7.96
C GLY A 119 14.35 -19.67 -7.94
N GLY A 120 13.40 -19.61 -7.01
CA GLY A 120 12.23 -20.47 -6.98
C GLY A 120 11.02 -19.77 -7.60
N SER A 121 10.28 -20.49 -8.46
CA SER A 121 9.02 -19.98 -9.01
C SER A 121 7.97 -19.81 -7.90
N VAL A 122 7.22 -18.72 -7.96
CA VAL A 122 6.18 -18.34 -7.00
C VAL A 122 4.83 -18.28 -7.71
N SER A 123 3.83 -18.97 -7.16
CA SER A 123 2.46 -18.91 -7.67
C SER A 123 1.89 -17.51 -7.50
N HIS A 124 1.17 -17.04 -8.51
CA HIS A 124 0.62 -15.69 -8.54
C HIS A 124 -0.76 -15.65 -9.19
N GLN A 125 -1.56 -14.65 -8.84
CA GLN A 125 -2.88 -14.43 -9.40
C GLN A 125 -3.12 -12.93 -9.59
N SER A 126 -3.26 -12.53 -10.85
CA SER A 126 -3.68 -11.18 -11.23
C SER A 126 -5.18 -10.97 -10.94
N GLY A 127 -5.58 -9.71 -10.75
CA GLY A 127 -6.97 -9.37 -10.46
C GLY A 127 -7.13 -8.00 -9.83
N PHE A 128 -8.35 -7.64 -9.46
CA PHE A 128 -8.59 -6.42 -8.67
C PHE A 128 -8.03 -6.58 -7.26
N ALA A 129 -7.34 -5.56 -6.75
CA ALA A 129 -7.13 -5.47 -5.30
C ALA A 129 -8.43 -5.02 -4.62
N GLU A 130 -8.42 -4.95 -3.28
CA GLU A 130 -9.49 -4.29 -2.54
C GLU A 130 -9.67 -2.84 -3.04
N PRO A 131 -10.90 -2.42 -3.40
CA PRO A 131 -11.14 -1.03 -3.75
C PRO A 131 -10.99 -0.15 -2.51
N GLN A 132 -10.46 1.06 -2.67
CA GLN A 132 -10.32 2.01 -1.58
C GLN A 132 -11.46 3.02 -1.66
N LEU A 133 -12.28 3.09 -0.61
CA LEU A 133 -13.36 4.06 -0.45
C LEU A 133 -12.87 5.14 0.50
N SER A 134 -12.94 6.41 0.11
CA SER A 134 -12.36 7.48 0.91
C SER A 134 -13.20 8.73 0.97
N ALA A 135 -13.07 9.43 2.09
CA ALA A 135 -13.49 10.81 2.25
C ALA A 135 -12.28 11.64 2.70
N PHE A 136 -12.23 12.89 2.26
CA PHE A 136 -11.17 13.83 2.60
C PHE A 136 -11.74 15.22 2.90
N LEU A 137 -11.03 15.98 3.72
CA LEU A 137 -11.39 17.32 4.18
C LEU A 137 -10.13 18.17 4.29
N TYR A 138 -10.23 19.45 3.94
CA TYR A 138 -9.16 20.43 4.06
C TYR A 138 -9.44 21.40 5.21
N PRO A 139 -9.05 21.08 6.47
CA PRO A 139 -9.24 21.97 7.61
C PRO A 139 -8.42 23.27 7.53
N VAL A 140 -7.30 23.25 6.82
CA VAL A 140 -6.53 24.45 6.47
C VAL A 140 -6.51 24.57 4.96
N ASN A 141 -6.99 25.71 4.46
CA ASN A 141 -6.96 26.04 3.05
C ASN A 141 -6.79 27.55 2.88
N HIS A 142 -5.53 28.00 2.79
CA HIS A 142 -5.18 29.40 2.56
C HIS A 142 -4.66 29.58 1.12
N PRO A 143 -5.55 29.70 0.11
CA PRO A 143 -5.14 29.76 -1.28
C PRO A 143 -4.24 30.96 -1.61
N SER A 144 -4.32 32.05 -0.83
CA SER A 144 -3.41 33.21 -0.97
C SER A 144 -1.97 32.92 -0.51
N GLN A 145 -1.80 31.93 0.36
CA GLN A 145 -0.50 31.50 0.90
C GLN A 145 -0.01 30.21 0.23
N ASP A 146 -0.84 29.60 -0.62
CA ASP A 146 -0.61 28.25 -1.17
C ASP A 146 -0.32 27.23 -0.05
N GLU A 147 -1.13 27.30 1.00
CA GLU A 147 -1.02 26.45 2.19
C GLU A 147 -2.28 25.59 2.33
N THR A 148 -2.10 24.29 2.48
CA THR A 148 -3.19 23.36 2.78
C THR A 148 -2.78 22.33 3.84
N VAL A 149 -3.75 21.93 4.64
CA VAL A 149 -3.72 20.68 5.41
C VAL A 149 -4.88 19.84 4.92
N VAL A 150 -4.63 18.59 4.59
CA VAL A 150 -5.65 17.61 4.21
C VAL A 150 -5.68 16.48 5.22
N LEU A 151 -6.88 16.04 5.56
CA LEU A 151 -7.14 14.82 6.30
C LEU A 151 -7.92 13.89 5.38
N ALA A 152 -7.48 12.65 5.24
CA ALA A 152 -8.20 11.65 4.48
C ALA A 152 -8.29 10.34 5.26
N TYR A 153 -9.40 9.65 5.08
CA TYR A 153 -9.59 8.30 5.58
C TYR A 153 -10.01 7.40 4.43
N PHE A 154 -9.40 6.22 4.35
CA PHE A 154 -9.69 5.19 3.37
C PHE A 154 -10.10 3.91 4.08
N LEU A 155 -11.15 3.29 3.55
CA LEU A 155 -11.64 1.98 3.94
C LEU A 155 -11.60 1.07 2.71
N SER A 156 -10.90 -0.06 2.83
CA SER A 156 -10.82 -1.08 1.79
C SER A 156 -11.43 -2.39 2.30
N PRO A 157 -12.58 -2.84 1.75
CA PRO A 157 -13.20 -4.09 2.13
C PRO A 157 -12.51 -5.29 1.44
N PRO A 158 -12.57 -6.50 2.03
CA PRO A 158 -11.98 -7.72 1.48
C PRO A 158 -12.80 -8.27 0.29
N SER A 159 -12.83 -7.53 -0.82
CA SER A 159 -13.62 -7.86 -2.02
C SER A 159 -12.78 -8.03 -3.29
N GLY A 160 -11.45 -7.99 -3.15
CA GLY A 160 -10.53 -8.19 -4.26
C GLY A 160 -10.32 -9.67 -4.62
N SER A 161 -9.46 -9.89 -5.62
CA SER A 161 -9.12 -11.21 -6.15
C SER A 161 -8.10 -11.91 -5.24
N TYR A 162 -8.57 -12.90 -4.48
CA TYR A 162 -7.76 -13.64 -3.51
C TYR A 162 -7.98 -15.14 -3.60
N ASN A 163 -6.90 -15.90 -3.47
CA ASN A 163 -6.89 -17.36 -3.34
C ASN A 163 -5.85 -17.76 -2.28
N PRO A 164 -6.24 -18.43 -1.19
CA PRO A 164 -5.33 -18.81 -0.11
C PRO A 164 -4.27 -19.85 -0.50
N SER A 165 -4.42 -20.50 -1.66
CA SER A 165 -3.42 -21.43 -2.21
C SER A 165 -2.37 -20.76 -3.10
N ILE A 166 -2.50 -19.45 -3.34
CA ILE A 166 -1.60 -18.65 -4.16
C ILE A 166 -0.71 -17.80 -3.26
N ALA A 167 0.59 -17.74 -3.57
CA ALA A 167 1.55 -17.00 -2.77
C ALA A 167 1.47 -15.48 -3.02
N LEU A 168 1.35 -15.05 -4.28
CA LEU A 168 1.20 -13.65 -4.65
C LEU A 168 -0.21 -13.37 -5.15
N ASN A 169 -1.02 -12.71 -4.32
CA ASN A 169 -2.37 -12.33 -4.66
C ASN A 169 -2.44 -10.85 -5.02
N ALA A 170 -3.37 -10.48 -5.91
CA ALA A 170 -3.70 -9.07 -6.15
C ALA A 170 -4.33 -8.40 -4.93
N SER A 171 -5.04 -9.17 -4.10
CA SER A 171 -5.75 -8.71 -2.91
C SER A 171 -5.21 -9.36 -1.64
N THR A 172 -5.31 -8.67 -0.50
CA THR A 172 -4.94 -9.22 0.81
C THR A 172 -6.07 -9.98 1.51
N ASN A 173 -7.29 -9.91 0.94
CA ASN A 173 -8.54 -10.41 1.55
C ASN A 173 -8.68 -9.94 3.00
N ASN A 174 -8.39 -8.65 3.21
CA ASN A 174 -8.42 -8.03 4.52
C ASN A 174 -9.23 -6.72 4.50
N TRP A 175 -9.72 -6.33 5.66
CA TRP A 175 -10.13 -4.95 5.90
C TRP A 175 -8.88 -4.10 6.10
N VAL A 176 -8.74 -3.04 5.31
CA VAL A 176 -7.65 -2.07 5.44
C VAL A 176 -8.22 -0.70 5.73
N ASN A 177 -7.78 -0.11 6.82
CA ASN A 177 -8.09 1.26 7.23
C ASN A 177 -6.82 2.08 7.08
N ASN A 178 -6.87 3.17 6.32
CA ASN A 178 -5.74 4.08 6.16
C ASN A 178 -6.17 5.49 6.54
N PHE A 179 -5.43 6.11 7.46
CA PHE A 179 -5.58 7.51 7.86
C PHE A 179 -4.41 8.29 7.31
N GLU A 180 -4.68 9.35 6.57
CA GLU A 180 -3.65 10.19 5.97
C GLU A 180 -3.82 11.63 6.45
N ILE A 181 -2.68 12.27 6.75
CA ILE A 181 -2.58 13.71 6.91
C ILE A 181 -1.51 14.24 5.98
N GLY A 182 -1.87 15.26 5.20
CA GLY A 182 -0.97 15.96 4.31
C GLY A 182 -0.85 17.43 4.70
N TYR A 183 0.35 17.98 4.58
CA TYR A 183 0.63 19.41 4.64
C TYR A 183 1.35 19.83 3.36
N MET A 184 0.82 20.84 2.69
CA MET A 184 1.47 21.46 1.54
C MET A 184 1.68 22.94 1.82
N HIS A 185 2.85 23.44 1.46
CA HIS A 185 3.14 24.86 1.53
C HIS A 185 4.16 25.29 0.46
N LYS A 186 3.96 26.49 -0.10
CA LYS A 186 4.96 27.14 -0.93
C LYS A 186 6.18 27.54 -0.12
N VAL A 187 7.36 27.07 -0.54
CA VAL A 187 8.62 27.44 0.11
C VAL A 187 9.13 28.78 -0.42
N PHE A 188 9.20 28.94 -1.75
CA PHE A 188 9.59 30.19 -2.40
C PHE A 188 9.09 30.27 -3.84
N GLY A 189 9.06 31.48 -4.38
CA GLY A 189 8.69 31.76 -5.77
C GLY A 189 7.43 32.61 -5.89
N GLN A 190 7.00 32.81 -7.13
CA GLN A 190 5.83 33.62 -7.45
C GLN A 190 4.62 32.72 -7.72
N ALA A 191 3.45 33.14 -7.25
CA ALA A 191 2.20 32.49 -7.64
C ALA A 191 2.07 32.52 -9.18
N LYS A 192 1.72 31.37 -9.77
CA LYS A 192 1.66 31.18 -11.24
C LYS A 192 2.99 31.40 -11.99
N GLY A 193 4.12 31.40 -11.30
CA GLY A 193 5.46 31.49 -11.88
C GLY A 193 6.34 30.32 -11.45
N LYS A 194 7.66 30.53 -11.51
CA LYS A 194 8.62 29.56 -11.00
C LYS A 194 8.52 29.52 -9.47
N ARG A 195 8.32 28.32 -8.91
CA ARG A 195 8.16 28.12 -7.46
C ARG A 195 8.59 26.72 -7.05
N LEU A 196 9.04 26.63 -5.80
CA LEU A 196 9.26 25.38 -5.10
C LEU A 196 8.21 25.27 -4.00
N ASP A 197 7.51 24.14 -3.97
CA ASP A 197 6.63 23.78 -2.88
C ASP A 197 7.21 22.60 -2.09
N LEU A 198 6.66 22.40 -0.91
CA LEU A 198 6.92 21.27 -0.05
C LEU A 198 5.58 20.59 0.25
N GLU A 199 5.54 19.28 0.08
CA GLU A 199 4.43 18.44 0.51
C GLU A 199 4.97 17.40 1.48
N VAL A 200 4.30 17.25 2.63
CA VAL A 200 4.65 16.26 3.65
C VAL A 200 3.40 15.47 3.99
N TRP A 201 3.53 14.15 4.00
CA TRP A 201 2.44 13.24 4.29
C TRP A 201 2.83 12.27 5.39
N ALA A 202 1.86 11.93 6.23
CA ALA A 202 1.96 10.85 7.19
C ALA A 202 0.71 9.98 7.13
N ASP A 203 0.93 8.68 7.02
CA ASP A 203 -0.12 7.69 6.85
C ASP A 203 -0.06 6.65 7.98
N GLY A 204 -1.22 6.20 8.45
CA GLY A 204 -1.37 5.15 9.44
C GLY A 204 -2.34 4.07 8.94
N TYR A 205 -1.85 2.83 8.86
CA TYR A 205 -2.58 1.70 8.34
C TYR A 205 -2.91 0.71 9.45
N PHE A 206 -4.17 0.30 9.50
CA PHE A 206 -4.70 -0.70 10.43
C PHE A 206 -5.41 -1.79 9.65
N TYR A 207 -5.12 -3.03 10.02
CA TYR A 207 -5.56 -4.21 9.30
C TYR A 207 -6.51 -5.03 10.16
N GLY A 208 -7.51 -5.63 9.52
CA GLY A 208 -8.27 -6.71 10.11
C GLY A 208 -7.49 -8.04 10.10
N ASN A 209 -8.23 -9.12 10.27
CA ASN A 209 -7.69 -10.47 10.14
C ASN A 209 -8.03 -11.03 8.76
N THR A 210 -7.02 -11.58 8.06
CA THR A 210 -7.25 -12.33 6.81
C THR A 210 -7.59 -13.78 7.14
N ASN A 211 -8.72 -14.27 6.64
CA ASN A 211 -9.10 -15.68 6.75
C ASN A 211 -8.37 -16.49 5.67
N VAL A 212 -7.42 -17.34 6.07
CA VAL A 212 -6.68 -18.20 5.13
C VAL A 212 -7.31 -19.60 5.02
N GLN A 213 -7.85 -20.11 6.14
CA GLN A 213 -8.61 -21.36 6.24
C GLN A 213 -9.61 -21.25 7.40
N THR A 214 -10.56 -22.17 7.51
CA THR A 214 -11.51 -22.21 8.64
C THR A 214 -10.76 -22.25 9.98
N GLY A 215 -10.93 -21.20 10.79
CA GLY A 215 -10.28 -21.07 12.10
C GLY A 215 -8.81 -20.66 12.07
N VAL A 216 -8.22 -20.41 10.90
CA VAL A 216 -6.84 -19.93 10.75
C VAL A 216 -6.86 -18.50 10.19
N HIS A 217 -6.31 -17.58 10.96
CA HIS A 217 -6.28 -16.16 10.65
C HIS A 217 -4.83 -15.67 10.54
N LEU A 218 -4.55 -14.89 9.50
CA LEU A 218 -3.31 -14.11 9.42
C LEU A 218 -3.57 -12.73 10.02
N LYS A 219 -2.79 -12.37 11.04
CA LYS A 219 -2.76 -11.02 11.62
C LYS A 219 -1.65 -10.22 10.93
N THR A 220 -1.98 -9.01 10.50
CA THR A 220 -1.01 -8.05 9.97
C THR A 220 -0.84 -6.93 11.00
N ASP A 221 0.40 -6.67 11.40
CA ASP A 221 0.68 -5.57 12.31
C ASP A 221 0.35 -4.22 11.64
N PRO A 222 -0.08 -3.19 12.39
CA PRO A 222 -0.23 -1.85 11.87
C PRO A 222 1.04 -1.36 11.20
N ALA A 223 0.95 -0.35 10.34
CA ALA A 223 2.13 0.20 9.70
C ALA A 223 1.97 1.69 9.38
N ALA A 224 3.07 2.41 9.40
CA ALA A 224 3.11 3.85 9.16
C ALA A 224 3.97 4.19 7.94
N GLN A 225 3.64 5.27 7.26
CA GLN A 225 4.41 5.79 6.15
C GLN A 225 4.57 7.30 6.30
N PHE A 226 5.74 7.80 5.92
CA PHE A 226 6.06 9.21 5.86
C PHE A 226 6.58 9.52 4.46
N ILE A 227 6.04 10.55 3.84
CA ILE A 227 6.37 10.95 2.48
C ILE A 227 6.71 12.43 2.47
N VAL A 228 7.74 12.80 1.73
CA VAL A 228 8.07 14.18 1.43
C VAL A 228 8.20 14.33 -0.07
N TYR A 229 7.48 15.27 -0.66
CA TYR A 229 7.68 15.73 -2.03
C TYR A 229 8.15 17.18 -2.06
N ALA A 230 9.04 17.48 -3.00
CA ALA A 230 9.53 18.82 -3.28
C ALA A 230 9.31 19.14 -4.78
N PRO A 231 8.08 19.50 -5.18
CA PRO A 231 7.80 19.87 -6.57
C PRO A 231 8.30 21.27 -6.91
N TYR A 232 8.96 21.38 -8.06
CA TYR A 232 9.39 22.62 -8.68
C TYR A 232 8.59 22.88 -9.95
N TYR A 233 7.83 23.96 -9.96
CA TYR A 233 7.05 24.39 -11.12
C TYR A 233 7.92 25.28 -12.00
N PHE A 234 8.09 24.88 -13.27
CA PHE A 234 8.68 25.73 -14.30
C PHE A 234 7.64 26.69 -14.90
N HIS A 235 6.39 26.24 -14.90
CA HIS A 235 5.19 26.90 -15.39
C HIS A 235 3.98 26.30 -14.63
N PRO A 236 2.80 26.97 -14.54
CA PRO A 236 1.66 26.43 -13.78
C PRO A 236 1.09 25.09 -14.29
N GLN A 237 1.53 24.63 -15.46
CA GLN A 237 1.14 23.36 -16.09
C GLN A 237 2.35 22.47 -16.38
N THR A 238 3.54 22.82 -15.89
CA THR A 238 4.77 22.05 -16.13
C THR A 238 5.70 22.16 -14.94
N ASP A 239 5.97 21.01 -14.34
CA ASP A 239 6.69 20.86 -13.09
C ASP A 239 7.54 19.59 -13.13
N ALA A 240 8.37 19.42 -12.11
CA ALA A 240 9.03 18.18 -11.77
C ALA A 240 9.19 18.11 -10.26
N TYR A 241 9.24 16.92 -9.67
CA TYR A 241 9.40 16.75 -8.23
C TYR A 241 10.51 15.77 -7.89
N VAL A 242 11.02 15.91 -6.66
CA VAL A 242 11.79 14.87 -5.98
C VAL A 242 10.97 14.40 -4.79
N GLY A 243 10.95 13.09 -4.55
CA GLY A 243 10.22 12.48 -3.44
C GLY A 243 11.09 11.56 -2.62
N LEU A 244 10.86 11.54 -1.31
CA LEU A 244 11.38 10.53 -0.39
C LEU A 244 10.21 9.87 0.33
N VAL A 245 10.20 8.54 0.34
CA VAL A 245 9.20 7.74 1.04
C VAL A 245 9.91 6.85 2.04
N SER A 246 9.37 6.79 3.26
CA SER A 246 9.81 5.87 4.30
C SER A 246 8.60 5.16 4.89
N ALA A 247 8.61 3.83 4.93
CA ALA A 247 7.53 3.02 5.47
C ALA A 247 8.09 2.06 6.52
N HIS A 248 7.35 1.89 7.61
CA HIS A 248 7.75 1.06 8.73
C HIS A 248 6.56 0.25 9.27
N PRO A 249 6.77 -1.00 9.70
CA PRO A 249 5.84 -1.66 10.61
C PRO A 249 5.64 -0.79 11.86
N GLY A 250 4.40 -0.63 12.27
CA GLY A 250 4.01 -0.03 13.53
C GLY A 250 4.27 -0.99 14.68
N PRO A 251 4.23 -0.50 15.93
CA PRO A 251 4.36 -1.37 17.09
C PRO A 251 3.24 -2.41 17.09
N SER A 252 3.58 -3.68 17.33
CA SER A 252 2.60 -4.75 17.49
C SER A 252 1.69 -4.39 18.67
N ILE A 253 0.41 -4.17 18.39
CA ILE A 253 -0.58 -3.94 19.45
C ILE A 253 -0.98 -5.32 19.95
N SER A 254 -0.49 -5.66 21.15
CA SER A 254 -0.73 -6.93 21.87
C SER A 254 -2.12 -6.99 22.45
#